data_AF-A0A7G5C7I3-F1
#
_entry.id   AF-A0A7G5C7I3-F1
#
_cell.length_a   1.000
_cell.length_b   1.000
_cell.length_c   1.000
_cell.angle_alpha   90.00
_cell.angle_beta   90.00
_cell.angle_gamma   90.00
#
_symmetry.space_group_name_H-M   'P 1'
#
loop_
_entity.id
_entity.type
_entity.pdbx_description
1 polymer ?
#
loop_
_entity_poly.entity_id
_entity_poly.type
_entity_poly.pdbx_seq_one_letter_code
_entity_poly.pdbx_strand_id
1 'polypeptide(L)'
;MTWADSRSAAYVGMLNEQHDAQAIYSATGTPIHPMSPLLKLMWLREKAKGVFNKAYRFVGIKEYVMGRWLSGGRHVVDHSIASATGLFSLRNRTWHEQSL
;
A
#
# COMPACT_ATOMS: atom_id res chain seq x y z
N MET A 1 -6.96 -9.10 -1.36
CA MET A 1 -6.70 -8.93 -2.81
C MET A 1 -5.32 -9.49 -3.12
N THR A 2 -5.17 -10.27 -4.18
CA THR A 2 -3.86 -10.85 -4.55
C THR A 2 -3.02 -9.86 -5.37
N TRP A 3 -1.74 -10.16 -5.55
CA TRP A 3 -0.81 -9.41 -6.40
C TRP A 3 -1.29 -9.30 -7.86
N ALA A 4 -1.90 -10.36 -8.40
CA ALA A 4 -2.41 -10.44 -9.78
C ALA A 4 -3.70 -9.66 -10.02
N ASP A 5 -4.34 -9.16 -8.97
CA ASP A 5 -5.56 -8.38 -9.09
C ASP A 5 -5.26 -6.99 -9.70
N SER A 6 -5.86 -6.71 -10.86
CA SER A 6 -5.63 -5.51 -11.67
C SER A 6 -6.75 -4.47 -11.58
N ARG A 7 -7.70 -4.60 -10.64
CA ARG A 7 -8.88 -3.73 -10.58
C ARG A 7 -8.56 -2.24 -10.36
N SER A 8 -7.37 -1.94 -9.86
CA SER A 8 -6.83 -0.60 -9.64
C SER A 8 -6.14 -0.01 -10.87
N ALA A 9 -6.20 -0.63 -12.04
CA ALA A 9 -5.54 -0.15 -13.27
C ALA A 9 -5.83 1.31 -13.62
N ALA A 10 -7.09 1.74 -13.51
CA ALA A 10 -7.48 3.13 -13.79
C ALA A 10 -6.82 4.16 -12.85
N TYR A 11 -6.36 3.74 -11.67
CA TYR A 11 -5.76 4.64 -10.68
C TYR A 11 -4.30 4.98 -11.00
N VAL A 12 -3.66 4.27 -11.94
CA VAL A 12 -2.34 4.66 -12.46
C VAL A 12 -2.42 6.03 -13.12
N GLY A 13 -3.40 6.22 -14.02
CA GLY A 13 -3.62 7.51 -14.69
C GLY A 13 -4.00 8.61 -13.69
N MET A 14 -4.92 8.30 -12.77
CA MET A 14 -5.32 9.24 -11.71
C MET A 14 -4.12 9.71 -10.87
N LEU A 15 -3.21 8.81 -10.50
CA LEU A 15 -2.02 9.18 -9.73
C LEU A 15 -1.09 10.08 -10.54
N ASN A 16 -0.94 9.86 -11.86
CA ASN A 16 -0.12 10.71 -12.72
C ASN A 16 -0.74 12.10 -12.96
N GLU A 17 -2.06 12.19 -13.01
CA GLU A 17 -2.78 13.44 -13.33
C GLU A 17 -3.04 14.31 -12.10
N GLN A 18 -3.38 13.68 -10.97
CA GLN A 18 -3.85 14.38 -9.77
C GLN A 18 -2.80 14.45 -8.65
N HIS A 19 -1.73 13.66 -8.77
CA HIS A 19 -0.69 13.56 -7.77
C HIS A 19 0.70 13.54 -8.43
N ASP A 20 1.76 13.66 -7.63
CA ASP A 20 3.13 13.56 -8.13
C ASP A 20 3.61 12.10 -8.08
N ALA A 21 3.12 11.31 -9.05
CA ALA A 21 3.48 9.91 -9.20
C ALA A 21 5.01 9.69 -9.31
N GLN A 22 5.72 10.62 -9.93
CA GLN A 22 7.18 10.56 -10.07
C GLN A 22 7.87 10.77 -8.72
N ALA A 23 7.44 11.75 -7.92
CA ALA A 23 7.98 11.95 -6.57
C ALA A 23 7.71 10.74 -5.67
N ILE A 24 6.51 10.14 -5.75
CA ILE A 24 6.18 8.91 -5.00
C ILE A 24 7.11 7.77 -5.43
N TYR A 25 7.31 7.57 -6.73
CA TYR A 25 8.24 6.56 -7.23
C TYR A 25 9.67 6.83 -6.75
N SER A 26 10.15 8.07 -6.85
CA SER A 26 11.49 8.45 -6.39
C SER A 26 11.68 8.25 -4.88
N ALA A 27 10.65 8.48 -4.06
CA ALA A 27 10.73 8.31 -2.61
C ALA A 27 10.64 6.84 -2.16
N THR A 28 9.83 6.03 -2.85
CA THR A 28 9.46 4.67 -2.41
C THR A 28 10.11 3.55 -3.22
N GLY A 29 10.63 3.86 -4.40
CA GLY A 29 11.20 2.91 -5.36
C GLY A 29 10.21 1.87 -5.90
N THR A 30 8.92 1.96 -5.55
CA THR A 30 7.89 1.04 -6.04
C THR A 30 7.30 1.59 -7.34
N PRO A 31 7.38 0.87 -8.47
CA PRO A 31 6.74 1.28 -9.71
C PRO A 31 5.24 1.56 -9.51
N ILE A 32 4.74 2.61 -10.17
CA ILE A 32 3.31 2.93 -10.16
C ILE A 32 2.56 1.89 -10.98
N HIS A 33 2.12 0.83 -10.31
CA HIS A 33 1.57 -0.35 -10.95
C HIS A 33 0.38 -0.92 -10.15
N PRO A 34 -0.70 -1.44 -10.78
CA PRO A 34 -1.94 -1.85 -10.09
C PRO A 34 -1.75 -2.92 -9.00
N MET A 35 -0.67 -3.69 -9.13
CA MET A 35 -0.20 -4.66 -8.16
C MET A 35 0.12 -4.08 -6.78
N SER A 36 0.57 -2.82 -6.72
CA SER A 36 1.05 -2.21 -5.48
C SER A 36 -0.10 -1.96 -4.49
N PRO A 37 0.14 -2.16 -3.19
CA PRO A 37 -0.80 -1.77 -2.13
C PRO A 37 -1.33 -0.35 -2.25
N LEU A 38 -0.49 0.65 -2.60
CA LEU A 38 -0.91 2.04 -2.82
C LEU A 38 -2.14 2.15 -3.74
N LEU A 39 -2.08 1.61 -4.95
CA LEU A 39 -3.19 1.74 -5.90
C LEU A 39 -4.41 0.90 -5.49
N LYS A 40 -4.19 -0.22 -4.77
CA LYS A 40 -5.29 -1.02 -4.21
C LYS A 40 -6.02 -0.28 -3.09
N LEU A 41 -5.31 0.47 -2.27
CA LEU A 41 -5.91 1.30 -1.22
C LEU A 41 -6.71 2.46 -1.81
N MET A 42 -6.20 3.12 -2.87
CA MET A 42 -6.99 4.12 -3.60
C MET A 42 -8.29 3.52 -4.16
N TRP A 43 -8.21 2.34 -4.77
CA TRP A 43 -9.41 1.63 -5.25
C TRP A 43 -10.39 1.28 -4.12
N LEU A 44 -9.89 0.77 -3.00
CA LEU A 44 -10.74 0.44 -1.84
C LEU A 44 -11.41 1.68 -1.27
N ARG A 45 -10.69 2.80 -1.16
CA ARG A 45 -11.20 4.08 -0.66
C ARG A 45 -12.37 4.60 -1.49
N GLU A 46 -12.36 4.37 -2.81
CA GLU A 46 -13.41 4.89 -3.69
C GLU A 46 -14.52 3.88 -3.97
N LYS A 47 -14.18 2.64 -4.29
CA LYS A 47 -15.15 1.61 -4.75
C LYS A 47 -15.67 0.72 -3.63
N ALA A 48 -14.94 0.63 -2.52
CA ALA A 48 -15.32 -0.19 -1.37
C ALA A 48 -15.32 0.61 -0.05
N LYS A 49 -15.84 1.85 -0.10
CA LYS A 49 -15.90 2.80 1.02
C LYS A 49 -16.34 2.17 2.35
N GLY A 50 -17.36 1.32 2.33
CA GLY A 50 -17.85 0.64 3.53
C GLY A 50 -16.84 -0.31 4.17
N VAL A 51 -15.99 -0.96 3.36
CA VAL A 51 -14.87 -1.79 3.85
C VAL A 51 -13.74 -0.89 4.33
N PHE A 52 -13.38 0.12 3.53
CA PHE A 52 -12.28 1.03 3.85
C PHE A 52 -12.49 1.75 5.18
N ASN A 53 -13.70 2.28 5.41
CA ASN A 53 -14.03 3.04 6.62
C ASN A 53 -14.16 2.14 7.87
N LYS A 54 -14.46 0.85 7.71
CA LYS A 54 -14.54 -0.12 8.83
C LYS A 54 -13.18 -0.75 9.15
N ALA A 55 -12.21 -0.64 8.25
CA ALA A 55 -10.91 -1.25 8.43
C ALA A 55 -10.14 -0.52 9.53
N TYR A 56 -9.72 -1.26 10.55
CA TYR A 56 -8.78 -0.73 11.54
C TYR A 56 -7.37 -0.60 10.96
N ARG A 57 -6.95 -1.57 10.12
CA ARG A 57 -5.64 -1.62 9.46
C ARG A 57 -5.72 -2.40 8.15
N PHE A 58 -4.83 -2.08 7.21
CA PHE A 58 -4.58 -2.87 6.01
C PHE A 58 -3.24 -3.58 6.16
N VAL A 59 -3.23 -4.90 6.01
CA VAL A 59 -2.04 -5.73 6.22
C VAL A 59 -1.91 -6.79 5.13
N GLY A 60 -0.67 -7.15 4.79
CA GLY A 60 -0.39 -8.30 3.94
C GLY A 60 -0.59 -9.63 4.67
N ILE A 61 -0.43 -10.73 3.93
CA ILE A 61 -0.59 -12.08 4.48
C ILE A 61 0.46 -12.39 5.55
N LYS A 62 1.70 -11.91 5.36
CA LYS A 62 2.79 -12.14 6.31
C LYS A 62 2.49 -11.47 7.64
N GLU A 63 2.09 -10.20 7.60
CA GLU A 63 1.74 -9.38 8.76
C GLU A 63 0.50 -9.91 9.47
N TYR A 64 -0.48 -10.45 8.72
CA TYR A 64 -1.64 -11.12 9.30
C TYR A 64 -1.23 -12.38 10.09
N VAL A 65 -0.43 -13.27 9.48
CA VAL A 65 0.07 -14.49 10.14
C VAL A 65 0.92 -14.12 11.37
N MET A 66 1.81 -13.14 11.23
CA MET A 66 2.66 -12.66 12.31
C MET A 66 1.84 -12.11 13.48
N GLY A 67 0.90 -11.21 13.21
CA GLY A 67 0.05 -10.62 14.25
C GLY A 67 -0.84 -11.65 14.94
N ARG A 68 -1.38 -12.62 14.18
CA ARG A 68 -2.34 -13.60 14.70
C ARG A 68 -1.70 -14.69 15.55
N TRP A 69 -0.46 -15.09 15.28
CA TRP A 69 0.16 -16.26 15.91
C TRP A 69 1.59 -16.07 16.42
N LEU A 70 2.41 -15.21 15.81
CA LEU A 70 3.87 -15.24 16.05
C LEU A 70 4.40 -14.02 16.81
N SER A 71 3.63 -12.93 16.86
CA SER A 71 4.09 -11.65 17.42
C SER A 71 3.35 -11.23 18.70
N GLY A 72 2.51 -12.11 19.26
CA GLY A 72 1.70 -11.82 20.46
C GLY A 72 0.69 -10.70 20.22
N GLY A 73 0.02 -10.69 19.05
CA GLY A 73 -0.94 -9.65 18.68
C GLY A 73 -0.31 -8.38 18.07
N ARG A 74 1.01 -8.25 18.04
CA ARG A 74 1.67 -7.09 17.42
C ARG A 74 1.63 -7.18 15.90
N HIS A 75 1.17 -6.14 15.25
CA HIS A 75 1.23 -6.02 13.79
C HIS A 75 2.55 -5.36 13.41
N VAL A 76 3.43 -6.15 12.81
CA VAL A 76 4.75 -5.71 12.35
C VAL A 76 4.89 -6.05 10.87
N VAL A 77 5.61 -5.20 10.15
CA VAL A 77 6.03 -5.42 8.76
C VAL A 77 7.54 -5.27 8.69
N ASP A 78 8.20 -6.13 7.94
CA ASP A 78 9.62 -5.98 7.67
C ASP A 78 9.87 -4.98 6.54
N HIS A 79 11.09 -4.45 6.47
CA HIS A 79 11.47 -3.44 5.48
C HIS A 79 11.31 -3.93 4.04
N SER A 80 11.50 -5.22 3.75
CA SER A 80 11.40 -5.76 2.39
C SER A 80 9.96 -5.82 1.90
N ILE A 81 9.01 -6.14 2.78
CA ILE A 81 7.59 -6.07 2.44
C ILE A 81 7.09 -4.63 2.42
N ALA A 82 7.50 -3.80 3.39
CA ALA A 82 7.11 -2.40 3.45
C ALA A 82 7.55 -1.62 2.20
N SER A 83 8.78 -1.85 1.72
CA SER A 83 9.32 -1.18 0.53
C SER A 83 8.58 -1.51 -0.77
N ALA A 84 7.86 -2.62 -0.85
CA ALA A 84 7.08 -3.01 -2.03
C ALA A 84 5.66 -2.43 -2.03
N THR A 85 5.30 -1.61 -1.04
CA THR A 85 3.92 -1.11 -0.87
C THR A 85 3.59 0.11 -1.73
N GLY A 86 4.59 0.90 -2.14
CA GLY A 86 4.40 2.27 -2.61
C GLY A 86 4.08 3.29 -1.51
N LEU A 87 4.17 2.88 -0.24
CA LEU A 87 3.84 3.70 0.93
C LEU A 87 5.04 3.93 1.86
N PHE A 88 6.19 3.32 1.57
CA PHE A 88 7.35 3.33 2.45
C PHE A 88 8.53 4.06 1.79
N SER A 89 9.10 5.05 2.48
CA SER A 89 10.27 5.78 2.01
C SER A 89 11.53 4.95 2.16
N LEU A 90 12.26 4.72 1.06
CA LEU A 90 13.52 4.00 1.07
C LEU A 90 14.63 4.79 1.77
N ARG A 91 14.61 6.13 1.64
CA ARG A 91 15.62 7.02 2.24
C ARG A 91 15.43 7.13 3.75
N ASN A 92 14.20 7.39 4.19
CA ASN A 92 13.91 7.69 5.59
C ASN A 92 13.63 6.42 6.40
N ARG A 93 13.39 5.28 5.73
CA ARG A 93 12.99 4.00 6.35
C ARG A 93 11.77 4.14 7.25
N THR A 94 10.81 4.93 6.80
CA THR A 94 9.52 5.19 7.47
C THR A 94 8.43 5.29 6.42
N TRP A 95 7.16 5.30 6.84
CA TRP A 95 6.04 5.54 5.94
C TRP A 95 6.15 6.91 5.28
N HIS A 96 5.84 6.97 4.00
CA HIS A 96 5.94 8.15 3.18
C HIS A 96 4.61 8.92 3.23
N GLU A 97 4.58 10.01 3.99
CA GLU A 97 3.37 10.78 4.29
C GLU A 97 2.58 11.21 3.05
N GLN A 98 3.24 11.55 1.94
CA GLN A 98 2.53 12.00 0.72
C GLN A 98 1.79 10.88 -0.01
N SER A 99 2.12 9.61 0.25
CA SER A 99 1.43 8.48 -0.38
C SER A 99 0.46 7.73 0.56
N LEU A 100 0.33 8.15 1.82
CA LEU A 100 -0.70 7.67 2.75
C LEU A 100 -2.05 8.35 2.51
#